data_AF-A0A953WB01-F1
#
_entry.id   AF-A0A953WB01-F1
#
_cell.length_a   1.000
_cell.length_b   1.000
_cell.length_c   1.000
_cell.angle_alpha   90.00
_cell.angle_beta   90.00
_cell.angle_gamma   90.00
#
_symmetry.space_group_name_H-M   'P 1'
#
loop_
_entity.id
_entity.type
_entity.pdbx_description
1 polymer ?
#
loop_
_entity_poly.entity_id
_entity_poly.type
_entity_poly.pdbx_seq_one_letter_code
_entity_poly.pdbx_strand_id
1 'polypeptide(L)'
;MTDLITGRMNHFAAIILFTALAACADKPPTTLTGYVESELLYLAPQDAGLIAEVAVREGDRVAAGDLLFRLDPARAGLSAEQAEDAARGAAA
;
A
#
# COMPACT_ATOMS: atom_id res chain seq x y z
N MET A 1 -20.95 0.76 -70.67
CA MET A 1 -20.32 1.91 -69.96
C MET A 1 -20.98 2.16 -68.60
N THR A 2 -22.27 1.86 -68.45
CA THR A 2 -23.06 1.96 -67.21
C THR A 2 -22.71 0.91 -66.14
N ASP A 3 -22.34 -0.31 -66.54
CA ASP A 3 -22.12 -1.44 -65.60
C ASP A 3 -20.85 -1.30 -64.74
N LEU A 4 -19.80 -0.66 -65.28
CA LEU A 4 -18.55 -0.41 -64.55
C LEU A 4 -18.72 0.64 -63.44
N ILE A 5 -19.69 1.55 -63.59
CA ILE A 5 -20.03 2.60 -62.62
C ILE A 5 -20.91 2.02 -61.51
N THR A 6 -21.89 1.18 -61.86
CA THR A 6 -22.76 0.47 -60.90
C THR A 6 -21.98 -0.51 -60.02
N GLY A 7 -21.03 -1.27 -60.58
CA GLY A 7 -20.18 -2.19 -59.83
C GLY A 7 -19.28 -1.49 -58.81
N ARG A 8 -18.62 -0.38 -59.21
CA ARG A 8 -17.84 0.47 -58.29
C ARG A 8 -18.72 1.06 -57.18
N MET A 9 -19.92 1.53 -57.52
CA MET A 9 -20.86 2.11 -56.55
C MET A 9 -21.35 1.08 -55.52
N ASN A 10 -21.59 -0.17 -55.94
CA ASN A 10 -21.96 -1.26 -55.04
C ASN A 10 -20.81 -1.66 -54.09
N HIS A 11 -19.55 -1.61 -54.56
CA HIS A 11 -18.39 -1.84 -53.70
C HIS A 11 -18.18 -0.72 -52.67
N PHE A 12 -18.39 0.55 -53.05
CA PHE A 12 -18.36 1.65 -52.09
C PHE A 12 -19.46 1.52 -51.05
N ALA A 13 -20.68 1.15 -51.45
CA ALA A 13 -21.77 0.89 -50.52
C ALA A 13 -21.44 -0.25 -49.54
N ALA A 14 -20.85 -1.34 -50.03
CA ALA A 14 -20.42 -2.47 -49.20
C ALA A 14 -19.31 -2.07 -48.21
N ILE A 15 -18.31 -1.28 -48.65
CA ILE A 15 -17.22 -0.80 -47.79
C ILE A 15 -17.79 0.13 -46.70
N ILE A 16 -18.64 1.09 -47.08
CA ILE A 16 -19.27 2.03 -46.13
C ILE A 16 -20.08 1.25 -45.09
N LEU A 17 -20.90 0.30 -45.52
CA LEU A 17 -21.69 -0.54 -44.62
C LEU A 17 -20.80 -1.35 -43.66
N PHE A 18 -19.72 -1.94 -44.17
CA PHE A 18 -18.80 -2.72 -43.35
C PHE A 18 -18.06 -1.85 -42.32
N THR A 19 -17.61 -0.65 -42.71
CA THR A 19 -16.96 0.30 -41.78
C THR A 19 -17.92 0.85 -40.74
N ALA A 20 -19.18 1.09 -41.10
CA ALA A 20 -20.21 1.55 -40.16
C ALA A 20 -20.51 0.47 -39.11
N LEU A 21 -20.56 -0.81 -39.51
CA LEU A 21 -20.72 -1.93 -38.58
C LEU A 21 -19.53 -2.07 -37.62
N ALA A 22 -18.30 -1.86 -38.10
CA ALA A 22 -17.10 -1.94 -37.26
C ALA A 22 -16.98 -0.79 -36.24
N ALA A 23 -17.65 0.34 -36.48
CA ALA A 23 -17.62 1.51 -35.60
C ALA A 23 -18.52 1.41 -34.36
N CYS A 24 -19.38 0.38 -34.27
CA CYS A 24 -20.30 0.16 -33.16
C CYS A 24 -19.66 -0.51 -31.91
N ALA A 25 -18.34 -0.47 -31.74
CA ALA A 25 -17.69 -1.07 -30.57
C ALA A 25 -17.79 -0.18 -29.32
N ASP A 26 -18.01 -0.80 -28.16
CA ASP A 26 -18.09 -0.11 -26.88
C ASP A 26 -16.74 0.53 -26.49
N LYS A 27 -16.81 1.72 -25.88
CA LYS A 27 -15.62 2.40 -25.34
C LYS A 27 -15.06 1.59 -24.16
N PRO A 28 -13.74 1.38 -24.06
CA PRO A 28 -13.18 0.72 -22.89
C PRO A 28 -13.55 1.50 -21.62
N PRO A 29 -13.83 0.79 -20.52
CA PRO A 29 -14.22 1.44 -19.27
C PRO A 29 -13.11 2.37 -18.79
N THR A 30 -13.47 3.59 -18.40
CA THR A 30 -12.55 4.60 -17.85
C THR A 30 -12.36 4.49 -16.34
N THR A 31 -13.04 3.52 -15.73
CA THR A 31 -13.03 3.30 -14.29
C THR A 31 -12.60 1.87 -14.01
N LEU A 32 -11.64 1.72 -13.10
CA LEU A 32 -11.23 0.43 -12.57
C LEU A 32 -11.90 0.25 -11.21
N THR A 33 -12.61 -0.85 -11.04
CA THR A 33 -13.21 -1.25 -9.75
C THR A 33 -12.31 -2.29 -9.10
N GLY A 34 -11.86 -2.00 -7.90
CA GLY A 34 -11.02 -2.89 -7.11
C GLY A 34 -10.85 -2.35 -5.70
N TYR A 35 -10.27 -3.16 -4.83
CA TYR A 35 -9.91 -2.77 -3.47
C TYR A 35 -8.41 -2.52 -3.40
N VAL A 36 -8.02 -1.54 -2.59
CA VAL A 36 -6.62 -1.33 -2.24
C VAL A 36 -6.35 -2.13 -0.98
N GLU A 37 -5.46 -3.10 -1.10
CA GLU A 37 -4.98 -3.89 0.04
C GLU A 37 -3.71 -3.25 0.60
N SER A 38 -3.56 -3.33 1.93
CA SER A 38 -2.35 -2.91 2.64
C SER A 38 -1.96 -3.96 3.66
N GLU A 39 -0.66 -4.09 3.91
CA GLU A 39 -0.18 -4.88 5.03
C GLU A 39 -0.33 -4.07 6.33
N LEU A 40 -1.22 -4.51 7.21
CA LEU A 40 -1.34 -3.93 8.55
C LEU A 40 -0.40 -4.65 9.51
N LEU A 41 0.50 -3.89 10.11
CA LEU A 41 1.43 -4.37 11.11
C LEU A 41 1.01 -3.88 12.49
N TYR A 42 0.90 -4.81 13.43
CA TYR A 42 0.73 -4.49 14.84
C TYR A 42 2.11 -4.40 15.50
N LEU A 43 2.44 -3.22 16.00
CA LEU A 43 3.71 -2.95 16.66
C LEU A 43 3.50 -2.92 18.17
N ALA A 44 4.36 -3.65 18.88
CA ALA A 44 4.36 -3.73 20.34
C ALA A 44 5.80 -3.72 20.85
N PRO A 45 6.04 -3.25 22.09
CA PRO A 45 7.34 -3.40 22.71
C PRO A 45 7.64 -4.88 22.96
N GLN A 46 8.92 -5.19 23.04
CA GLN A 46 9.41 -6.56 23.27
C GLN A 46 9.17 -6.98 24.73
N ASP A 47 9.22 -6.00 25.64
CA ASP A 47 8.95 -6.16 27.06
C ASP A 47 7.64 -5.47 27.45
N ALA A 48 6.95 -6.04 28.44
CA ALA A 48 5.79 -5.40 29.04
C ALA A 48 6.20 -4.23 29.94
N GLY A 49 5.53 -3.08 29.78
CA GLY A 49 5.78 -1.89 30.57
C GLY A 49 4.75 -0.79 30.36
N LEU A 50 4.84 0.28 31.15
CA LEU A 50 4.03 1.47 30.99
C LEU A 50 4.59 2.32 29.86
N ILE A 51 3.72 2.85 28.99
CA ILE A 51 4.13 3.84 27.99
C ILE A 51 4.35 5.18 28.69
N ALA A 52 5.57 5.69 28.62
CA ALA A 52 5.94 7.01 29.15
C ALA A 52 5.64 8.13 28.13
N GLU A 53 5.82 7.85 26.85
CA GLU A 53 5.67 8.83 25.77
C GLU A 53 5.29 8.15 24.45
N VAL A 54 4.47 8.82 23.66
CA VAL A 54 4.20 8.49 22.25
C VAL A 54 4.79 9.60 21.39
N ALA A 55 5.73 9.26 20.51
CA ALA A 55 6.51 10.24 19.75
C ALA A 55 5.90 10.56 18.37
N VAL A 56 4.82 9.89 18.00
CA VAL A 56 4.15 10.01 16.70
C VAL A 56 2.66 10.32 16.87
N ARG A 57 2.02 10.77 15.80
CA ARG A 57 0.58 11.02 15.72
C ARG A 57 -0.06 10.13 14.68
N GLU A 58 -1.37 9.92 14.80
CA GLU A 58 -2.14 9.19 13.80
C GLU A 58 -2.02 9.86 12.42
N GLY A 59 -1.73 9.06 11.40
CA GLY A 59 -1.53 9.52 10.03
C GLY A 59 -0.09 9.90 9.67
N ASP A 60 0.83 9.93 10.64
CA ASP A 60 2.24 10.20 10.37
C ASP A 60 2.86 9.09 9.49
N ARG A 61 3.74 9.49 8.57
CA ARG A 61 4.59 8.55 7.84
C ARG A 61 5.86 8.29 8.64
N VAL A 62 6.13 7.01 8.89
CA VAL A 62 7.30 6.54 9.64
C VAL A 62 8.10 5.54 8.81
N ALA A 63 9.39 5.46 9.08
CA ALA A 63 10.33 4.51 8.48
C ALA A 63 10.82 3.50 9.53
N ALA A 64 11.45 2.42 9.05
CA ALA A 64 12.05 1.44 9.93
C ALA A 64 13.16 2.09 10.79
N GLY A 65 13.07 1.87 12.11
CA GLY A 65 13.99 2.45 13.09
C GLY A 65 13.51 3.75 13.73
N ASP A 66 12.41 4.33 13.26
CA ASP A 66 11.84 5.53 13.89
C ASP A 66 11.31 5.22 15.30
N LEU A 67 11.49 6.19 16.20
CA LEU A 67 10.95 6.11 17.55
C LEU A 67 9.44 6.32 17.52
N LEU A 68 8.67 5.29 17.89
CA LEU A 68 7.21 5.37 17.93
C LEU A 68 6.69 5.70 19.34
N PHE A 69 7.24 5.05 20.36
CA PHE A 69 6.89 5.27 21.76
C PHE A 69 8.03 4.84 22.68
N ARG A 70 8.03 5.34 23.92
CA ARG A 70 8.99 4.97 24.96
C ARG A 70 8.28 4.30 26.12
N LEU A 71 8.87 3.23 26.63
CA LEU A 71 8.45 2.65 27.91
C LEU A 71 9.10 3.40 29.08
N ASP A 72 8.41 3.39 30.22
CA ASP A 72 8.94 3.89 31.49
C ASP A 72 10.18 3.07 31.90
N PRO A 73 11.36 3.72 32.05
CA PRO A 73 12.61 3.02 32.34
C PRO A 73 12.74 2.55 33.79
N ALA A 74 11.86 2.95 34.71
CA ALA A 74 12.04 2.70 36.15
C ALA A 74 12.27 1.22 36.46
N ARG A 75 11.49 0.31 35.86
CA ARG A 75 11.62 -1.13 36.09
C ARG A 75 12.94 -1.68 35.54
N ALA A 76 13.31 -1.28 34.32
CA ALA A 76 14.54 -1.73 33.68
C ALA A 76 15.78 -1.23 34.45
N GLY A 77 15.74 0.01 34.95
CA GLY A 77 16.81 0.60 35.77
C GLY A 77 17.05 -0.20 37.05
N LEU A 78 15.99 -0.52 37.80
CA LEU A 78 16.11 -1.31 39.03
C LEU A 78 16.71 -2.70 38.77
N SER A 79 16.31 -3.38 37.69
CA SER A 79 16.88 -4.68 37.34
C SER A 79 18.36 -4.61 36.95
N ALA A 80 18.78 -3.52 36.29
CA ALA A 80 20.17 -3.32 35.92
C ALA A 80 21.04 -3.07 37.16
N GLU A 81 20.58 -2.21 38.07
CA GLU A 81 21.27 -1.92 39.33
C GLU A 81 21.46 -3.18 40.19
N GLN A 82 20.41 -4.00 40.31
CA GLN A 82 20.49 -5.29 41.02
C GLN A 82 21.51 -6.25 40.39
N ALA A 83 21.60 -6.30 39.07
CA ALA A 83 22.56 -7.14 38.36
C ALA A 83 24.01 -6.66 38.58
N GLU A 84 24.23 -5.34 38.59
CA GLU A 84 25.54 -4.74 38.87
C GLU A 84 25.99 -5.01 40.31
N ASP A 85 25.09 -4.88 41.29
CA ASP A 85 25.38 -5.21 42.69
C ASP A 85 25.73 -6.68 42.88
N ALA A 86 24.97 -7.58 42.25
CA ALA A 86 25.26 -9.01 42.28
C ALA A 86 26.64 -9.33 41.66
N ALA A 87 26.99 -8.68 40.55
CA ALA A 87 28.29 -8.87 39.90
C ALA A 87 29.44 -8.35 40.78
N ARG A 88 29.28 -7.20 41.45
CA ARG A 88 30.27 -6.66 42.40
C ARG A 88 30.49 -7.59 43.58
N GLY A 89 29.41 -8.13 44.15
CA GLY A 89 29.48 -9.07 45.26
C GLY A 89 30.16 -10.40 44.89
N ALA A 90 30.02 -10.87 43.65
CA ALA A 90 30.65 -12.09 43.17
C ALA A 90 32.15 -11.94 42.82
N ALA A 91 32.61 -10.70 42.61
CA ALA A 91 34.00 -10.40 42.29
C ALA A 91 34.88 -10.09 43.52
N ALA A 92 34.27 -10.02 44.71
CA ALA A 92 34.94 -9.82 46.00
C ALA A 92 35.25 -11.17 46.67
#